data_AF-A0A0R1YHM7-F1
#
_entry.id   AF-A0A0R1YHM7-F1
#
_cell.length_a   1.000
_cell.length_b   1.000
_cell.length_c   1.000
_cell.angle_alpha   90.00
_cell.angle_beta   90.00
_cell.angle_gamma   90.00
#
_symmetry.space_group_name_H-M   'P 1'
#
loop_
_entity.id
_entity.type
_entity.pdbx_description
1 polymer ?
#
loop_
_entity_poly.entity_id
_entity_poly.type
_entity_poly.pdbx_seq_one_letter_code
_entity_poly.pdbx_strand_id
1 'polypeptide(L)'
;MAPLIWYERTIQALIRNQALENCLQISVARRIFIRYLSFTKEEVLLTMSPKELKDQKLSDIYHALITLLNEKPLEKISITELTGLAGVSRTYYYKNFDTIGDVISQFGFLSMIQYIRRLPNQPKLTLSLLMTHYFQLVKNERHSQLTLIDAGMEQVLIKVFNTVFHYLMKKKLFDIPAERRLDPYWGAFLSGAVINMSISWLRQGSIESPAFMGAKIDRFVRA
;
A
#
# COMPACT_ATOMS: atom_id res chain seq x y z
N MET A 1 -3.50 -17.45 -3.60
CA MET A 1 -3.71 -16.98 -4.99
C MET A 1 -3.42 -15.48 -5.20
N ALA A 2 -3.24 -14.66 -4.15
CA ALA A 2 -2.96 -13.22 -4.24
C ALA A 2 -1.56 -12.76 -4.74
N PRO A 3 -0.45 -13.53 -4.56
CA PRO A 3 0.88 -13.08 -5.01
C PRO A 3 1.06 -13.01 -6.53
N LEU A 4 0.26 -13.77 -7.29
CA LEU A 4 0.37 -13.92 -8.74
C LEU A 4 -0.09 -12.67 -9.51
N ILE A 5 -1.12 -11.97 -9.00
CA ILE A 5 -1.75 -10.84 -9.68
C ILE A 5 -0.83 -9.60 -9.68
N TRP A 6 0.01 -9.43 -8.66
CA TRP A 6 0.94 -8.30 -8.56
C TRP A 6 2.14 -8.46 -9.51
N TYR A 7 2.59 -9.70 -9.70
CA TYR A 7 3.71 -10.02 -10.59
C TYR A 7 3.30 -9.97 -12.07
N GLU A 8 2.11 -10.47 -12.41
CA GLU A 8 1.56 -10.41 -13.78
C GLU A 8 1.43 -8.97 -14.31
N ARG A 9 0.99 -8.02 -13.47
CA ARG A 9 0.85 -6.62 -13.89
C ARG A 9 2.19 -5.94 -14.17
N THR A 10 3.24 -6.31 -13.43
CA THR A 10 4.59 -5.77 -13.60
C THR A 10 5.22 -6.30 -14.89
N ILE A 11 4.99 -7.58 -15.21
CA ILE A 11 5.48 -8.19 -16.45
C ILE A 11 4.68 -7.71 -17.68
N GLN A 12 3.36 -7.53 -17.57
CA GLN A 12 2.58 -6.92 -18.65
C GLN A 12 2.99 -5.48 -18.96
N ALA A 13 3.48 -4.73 -17.97
CA ALA A 13 4.02 -3.39 -18.16
C ALA A 13 5.41 -3.41 -18.83
N LEU A 14 6.26 -4.39 -18.52
CA LEU A 14 7.55 -4.59 -19.18
C LEU A 14 7.40 -5.04 -20.64
N ILE A 15 6.44 -5.94 -20.92
CA ILE A 15 6.14 -6.41 -22.28
C ILE A 15 5.59 -5.28 -23.17
N ARG A 16 4.83 -4.33 -22.61
CA ARG A 16 4.30 -3.18 -23.38
C ARG A 16 5.34 -2.13 -23.74
N ASN A 17 6.44 -2.02 -22.98
CA ASN A 17 7.44 -0.97 -23.16
C ASN A 17 8.66 -1.38 -24.00
N GLN A 18 8.77 -2.66 -24.39
CA GLN A 18 9.81 -3.13 -25.30
C GLN A 18 9.21 -3.39 -26.68
N ALA A 19 9.46 -2.45 -27.59
CA ALA A 19 9.18 -2.60 -29.01
C ALA A 19 9.82 -3.90 -29.54
N LEU A 20 9.05 -4.60 -30.35
CA LEU A 20 9.31 -5.84 -31.07
C LEU A 20 10.71 -5.93 -31.70
N GLU A 21 11.71 -6.39 -30.96
CA GLU A 21 12.97 -6.85 -31.54
C GLU A 21 13.31 -8.29 -31.10
N ASN A 22 13.26 -9.19 -32.09
CA ASN A 22 13.77 -10.57 -32.14
C ASN A 22 12.94 -11.70 -31.48
N CYS A 23 12.26 -12.50 -32.33
CA CYS A 23 11.57 -13.76 -31.99
C CYS A 23 12.44 -14.81 -31.26
N LEU A 24 13.77 -14.80 -31.44
CA LEU A 24 14.70 -15.69 -30.74
C LEU A 24 14.84 -15.33 -29.24
N GLN A 25 14.86 -14.04 -28.90
CA GLN A 25 14.84 -13.54 -27.51
C GLN A 25 13.53 -13.91 -26.81
N ILE A 26 12.40 -13.86 -27.53
CA ILE A 26 11.09 -14.26 -27.01
C ILE A 26 11.07 -15.74 -26.64
N SER A 27 11.70 -16.63 -27.40
CA SER A 27 11.72 -18.07 -27.08
C SER A 27 12.58 -18.42 -25.85
N VAL A 28 13.72 -17.73 -25.67
CA VAL A 28 14.58 -17.87 -24.49
C VAL A 28 13.92 -17.22 -23.27
N ALA A 29 13.36 -16.02 -23.44
CA ALA A 29 12.59 -15.34 -22.40
C ALA A 29 11.37 -16.17 -22.00
N ARG A 30 10.70 -16.85 -22.93
CA ARG A 30 9.58 -17.75 -22.64
C ARG A 30 10.03 -19.03 -21.93
N ARG A 31 11.20 -19.58 -22.24
CA ARG A 31 11.79 -20.71 -21.49
C ARG A 31 12.23 -20.31 -20.08
N ILE A 32 12.83 -19.13 -19.92
CA ILE A 32 13.16 -18.55 -18.61
C ILE A 32 11.88 -18.28 -17.84
N PHE A 33 10.86 -17.69 -18.46
CA PHE A 33 9.56 -17.41 -17.88
C PHE A 33 8.81 -18.68 -17.46
N ILE A 34 8.84 -19.74 -18.26
CA ILE A 34 8.30 -21.06 -17.90
C ILE A 34 9.08 -21.69 -16.74
N ARG A 35 10.41 -21.52 -16.69
CA ARG A 35 11.25 -21.99 -15.58
C ARG A 35 11.06 -21.17 -14.28
N TYR A 36 10.64 -19.92 -14.40
CA TYR A 36 10.22 -19.09 -13.27
C TYR A 36 8.80 -19.44 -12.78
N LEU A 37 7.92 -19.88 -13.69
CA LEU A 37 6.58 -20.38 -13.38
C LEU A 37 6.58 -21.77 -12.70
N SER A 38 7.70 -22.48 -12.69
CA SER A 38 7.84 -23.78 -12.02
C SER A 38 8.30 -23.70 -10.57
N PHE A 39 8.56 -22.51 -10.03
CA PHE A 39 8.92 -22.37 -8.62
C PHE A 39 7.67 -22.37 -7.73
N THR A 40 7.67 -23.25 -6.74
CA THR A 40 6.73 -23.25 -5.62
C THR A 40 6.90 -21.97 -4.80
N LYS A 41 5.85 -21.58 -4.05
CA LYS A 41 5.92 -20.42 -3.14
C LYS A 41 7.11 -20.56 -2.18
N GLU A 42 7.38 -21.77 -1.69
CA GLU A 42 8.52 -22.06 -0.81
C GLU A 42 9.86 -21.79 -1.47
N GLU A 43 10.05 -22.23 -2.72
CA GLU A 43 11.33 -22.02 -3.42
C GLU A 43 11.59 -20.54 -3.73
N VAL A 44 10.55 -19.76 -4.05
CA VAL A 44 10.70 -18.30 -4.21
C VAL A 44 11.15 -17.66 -2.89
N LEU A 45 10.52 -18.03 -1.77
CA LEU A 45 10.85 -17.48 -0.45
C LEU A 45 12.31 -17.77 -0.03
N LEU A 46 12.87 -18.91 -0.44
CA LEU A 46 14.26 -19.30 -0.13
C LEU A 46 15.31 -18.44 -0.85
N THR A 47 14.93 -17.75 -1.93
CA THR A 47 15.84 -16.88 -2.70
C THR A 47 15.82 -15.42 -2.26
N MET A 48 14.91 -15.04 -1.35
CA MET A 48 14.72 -13.67 -0.90
C MET A 48 15.76 -13.25 0.16
N SER A 49 16.13 -11.97 0.16
CA SER A 49 16.90 -11.41 1.28
C SER A 49 16.06 -11.41 2.58
N PRO A 50 16.69 -11.35 3.76
CA PRO A 50 15.96 -11.32 5.04
C PRO A 50 14.92 -10.20 5.14
N LYS A 51 15.19 -9.06 4.53
CA LYS A 51 14.28 -7.91 4.49
C LYS A 51 13.08 -8.19 3.59
N GLU A 52 13.33 -8.67 2.37
CA GLU A 52 12.26 -9.01 1.42
C GLU A 52 11.36 -10.10 1.99
N LEU A 53 11.93 -11.11 2.64
CA LEU A 53 11.15 -12.14 3.33
C LEU A 53 10.27 -11.56 4.44
N LYS A 54 10.77 -10.58 5.20
CA LYS A 54 9.97 -9.89 6.22
C LYS A 54 8.82 -9.10 5.60
N ASP A 55 9.11 -8.33 4.55
CA ASP A 55 8.11 -7.54 3.82
C ASP A 55 7.03 -8.46 3.19
N GLN A 56 7.44 -9.62 2.66
CA GLN A 56 6.52 -10.62 2.11
C GLN A 56 5.64 -11.23 3.20
N LYS A 57 6.20 -11.60 4.35
CA LYS A 57 5.40 -12.13 5.47
C LYS A 57 4.40 -11.10 5.99
N LEU A 58 4.78 -9.83 6.07
CA LEU A 58 3.86 -8.75 6.43
C LEU A 58 2.72 -8.62 5.41
N SER A 59 3.03 -8.68 4.12
CA SER A 59 2.04 -8.68 3.03
C SER A 59 1.08 -9.87 3.13
N ASP A 60 1.62 -11.08 3.35
CA ASP A 60 0.82 -12.30 3.49
C ASP A 60 -0.15 -12.22 4.68
N ILE A 61 0.32 -11.72 5.84
CA ILE A 61 -0.53 -11.53 7.02
C ILE A 61 -1.61 -10.47 6.76
N TYR A 62 -1.26 -9.35 6.12
CA TYR A 62 -2.23 -8.31 5.77
C TYR A 62 -3.32 -8.84 4.83
N HIS A 63 -2.96 -9.57 3.78
CA HIS A 63 -3.95 -10.12 2.85
C HIS A 63 -4.81 -11.23 3.47
N ALA A 64 -4.24 -12.03 4.38
CA ALA A 64 -5.01 -12.97 5.19
C ALA A 64 -6.03 -12.25 6.08
N LEU A 65 -5.64 -11.13 6.71
CA LEU A 65 -6.55 -10.30 7.49
C LEU A 65 -7.69 -9.75 6.64
N ILE A 66 -7.40 -9.18 5.47
CA ILE A 66 -8.44 -8.68 4.55
C ILE A 66 -9.39 -9.82 4.14
N THR A 67 -8.85 -11.01 3.86
CA THR A 67 -9.68 -12.18 3.51
C THR A 67 -10.65 -12.51 4.65
N LEU A 68 -10.16 -12.62 5.88
CA LEU A 68 -10.98 -12.95 7.05
C LEU A 68 -12.00 -11.86 7.38
N LEU A 69 -11.65 -10.58 7.21
CA LEU A 69 -12.56 -9.46 7.43
C LEU A 69 -13.73 -9.41 6.42
N ASN A 70 -13.57 -10.01 5.24
CA ASN A 70 -14.68 -10.17 4.30
C ASN A 70 -15.64 -11.29 4.70
N GLU A 71 -15.27 -12.15 5.67
CA GLU A 71 -16.06 -13.30 6.10
C GLU A 71 -16.70 -13.08 7.48
N LYS A 72 -16.02 -12.39 8.39
CA LYS A 72 -16.45 -12.24 9.78
C LYS A 72 -15.98 -10.91 10.39
N PRO A 73 -16.69 -10.40 11.41
CA PRO A 73 -16.26 -9.18 12.11
C PRO A 73 -14.91 -9.38 12.81
N LEU A 74 -14.16 -8.30 12.95
CA LEU A 74 -12.79 -8.30 13.47
C LEU A 74 -12.66 -9.05 14.80
N GLU A 75 -13.61 -8.89 15.72
CA GLU A 75 -13.59 -9.45 17.08
C GLU A 75 -13.66 -10.99 17.09
N LYS A 76 -14.04 -11.59 15.95
CA LYS A 76 -14.12 -13.05 15.77
C LYS A 76 -12.88 -13.63 15.08
N ILE A 77 -11.94 -12.81 14.64
CA ILE A 77 -10.70 -13.26 14.01
C ILE A 77 -9.69 -13.61 15.10
N SER A 78 -9.30 -14.88 15.17
CA SER A 78 -8.24 -15.32 16.08
C SER A 78 -6.85 -15.19 15.44
N ILE A 79 -5.82 -14.95 16.25
CA ILE A 79 -4.43 -14.93 15.77
C ILE A 79 -4.02 -16.29 15.18
N THR A 80 -4.52 -17.40 15.73
CA THR A 80 -4.26 -18.75 15.20
C THR A 80 -4.80 -18.88 13.77
N GLU A 81 -6.03 -18.43 13.53
CA GLU A 81 -6.64 -18.44 12.20
C GLU A 81 -5.91 -17.53 11.22
N LEU A 82 -5.63 -16.28 11.64
CA LEU A 82 -4.91 -15.31 10.83
C LEU A 82 -3.54 -15.84 10.39
N THR A 83 -2.76 -16.37 11.34
CA THR A 83 -1.40 -16.86 11.08
C THR A 83 -1.42 -18.16 10.26
N GLY A 84 -2.40 -19.03 10.49
CA GLY A 84 -2.63 -20.22 9.68
C GLY A 84 -2.91 -19.88 8.22
N LEU A 85 -3.82 -18.93 7.96
CA LEU A 85 -4.15 -18.49 6.60
C LEU A 85 -2.97 -17.78 5.92
N ALA A 86 -2.20 -16.98 6.67
CA ALA A 86 -1.03 -16.28 6.16
C ALA A 86 0.19 -17.20 5.90
N GLY A 87 0.19 -18.42 6.44
CA GLY A 87 1.33 -19.33 6.36
C GLY A 87 2.53 -18.87 7.21
N VAL A 88 2.27 -18.26 8.37
CA VAL A 88 3.31 -17.86 9.33
C VAL A 88 3.06 -18.51 10.71
N SER A 89 4.09 -18.61 11.55
CA SER A 89 3.90 -19.12 12.90
C SER A 89 3.30 -18.05 13.83
N ARG A 90 2.56 -18.49 14.86
CA ARG A 90 2.08 -17.60 15.94
C ARG A 90 3.24 -16.91 16.65
N THR A 91 4.35 -17.61 16.87
CA THR A 91 5.58 -17.03 17.45
C THR A 91 6.14 -15.91 16.59
N TYR A 92 6.12 -16.05 15.26
CA TYR A 92 6.51 -14.96 14.37
C TYR A 92 5.57 -13.75 14.53
N TYR A 93 4.26 -13.97 14.58
CA TYR A 93 3.29 -12.89 14.79
C TYR A 93 3.57 -12.12 16.08
N TYR A 94 3.59 -12.81 17.23
CA TYR A 94 3.78 -12.15 18.53
C TYR A 94 5.17 -11.52 18.71
N LYS A 95 6.16 -11.92 17.92
CA LYS A 95 7.49 -11.27 17.90
C LYS A 95 7.48 -9.94 17.13
N ASN A 96 6.57 -9.76 16.16
CA ASN A 96 6.59 -8.63 15.22
C ASN A 96 5.40 -7.67 15.35
N PHE A 97 4.31 -8.09 15.99
CA PHE A 97 3.07 -7.33 16.10
C PHE A 97 2.45 -7.49 17.48
N ASP A 98 2.08 -6.36 18.10
CA ASP A 98 1.35 -6.35 19.37
C ASP A 98 -0.16 -6.46 19.11
N THR A 99 -0.62 -5.85 18.01
CA THR A 99 -2.04 -5.76 17.64
C THR A 99 -2.27 -6.00 16.15
N ILE A 100 -3.52 -6.30 15.77
CA ILE A 100 -3.93 -6.34 14.35
C ILE A 100 -3.72 -4.97 13.69
N GLY A 101 -3.93 -3.88 14.44
CA GLY A 101 -3.66 -2.52 14.00
C GLY A 101 -2.21 -2.30 13.57
N ASP A 102 -1.25 -3.02 14.15
CA ASP A 102 0.16 -2.93 13.76
C ASP A 102 0.42 -3.59 12.42
N VAL A 103 -0.26 -4.69 12.09
CA VAL A 103 -0.18 -5.31 10.76
C VAL A 103 -0.64 -4.31 9.70
N ILE A 104 -1.82 -3.71 9.90
CA ILE A 104 -2.38 -2.70 9.00
C ILE A 104 -1.43 -1.51 8.91
N SER A 105 -0.88 -1.06 10.06
CA SER A 105 -0.02 0.10 10.10
C SER A 105 1.30 -0.08 9.37
N GLN A 106 1.97 -1.21 9.62
CA GLN A 106 3.24 -1.53 9.00
C GLN A 106 3.07 -1.76 7.49
N PHE A 107 2.03 -2.51 7.08
CA PHE A 107 1.76 -2.75 5.67
C PHE A 107 1.40 -1.46 4.93
N GLY A 108 0.52 -0.63 5.51
CA GLY A 108 0.12 0.65 4.92
C GLY A 108 1.31 1.60 4.74
N PHE A 109 2.17 1.72 5.75
CA PHE A 109 3.40 2.50 5.64
C PHE A 109 4.31 1.97 4.52
N LEU A 110 4.57 0.66 4.49
CA LEU A 110 5.42 0.02 3.48
C LEU A 110 4.87 0.28 2.07
N SER A 111 3.58 0.04 1.86
CA SER A 111 2.88 0.22 0.58
C SER A 111 2.95 1.65 0.08
N MET A 112 2.68 2.64 0.95
CA MET A 112 2.77 4.06 0.58
C MET A 112 4.20 4.47 0.21
N ILE A 113 5.18 4.07 1.02
CA ILE A 113 6.59 4.42 0.76
C ILE A 113 7.11 3.75 -0.51
N GLN A 114 6.78 2.48 -0.76
CA GLN A 114 7.14 1.78 -1.99
C GLN A 114 6.46 2.40 -3.22
N TYR A 115 5.21 2.84 -3.08
CA TYR A 115 4.52 3.57 -4.15
C TYR A 115 5.28 4.88 -4.48
N ILE A 116 5.58 5.69 -3.48
CA ILE A 116 6.28 6.98 -3.66
C ILE A 116 7.67 6.80 -4.28
N ARG A 117 8.43 5.80 -3.84
CA ARG A 117 9.77 5.52 -4.38
C ARG A 117 9.78 5.08 -5.85
N ARG A 118 8.67 4.57 -6.37
CA ARG A 118 8.52 4.16 -7.77
C ARG A 118 8.12 5.33 -8.68
N LEU A 119 7.76 6.48 -8.11
CA LEU A 119 7.49 7.66 -8.90
C LEU A 119 8.77 8.12 -9.60
N PRO A 120 8.68 8.63 -10.85
CA PRO A 120 9.83 9.21 -11.53
C PRO A 120 10.52 10.25 -10.64
N ASN A 121 11.85 10.36 -10.71
CA ASN A 121 12.61 11.37 -9.97
C ASN A 121 12.04 12.77 -10.27
N GLN A 122 11.31 13.32 -9.31
CA GLN A 122 10.82 14.69 -9.34
C GLN A 122 11.57 15.48 -8.28
N PRO A 123 12.05 16.69 -8.60
CA PRO A 123 12.90 17.46 -7.70
C PRO A 123 12.23 17.76 -6.36
N LYS A 124 10.89 17.99 -6.35
CA LYS A 124 10.01 18.00 -5.16
C LYS A 124 8.55 17.75 -5.55
N LEU A 125 7.79 17.00 -4.75
CA LEU A 125 6.34 16.86 -4.94
C LEU A 125 5.62 18.12 -4.42
N THR A 126 4.60 18.59 -5.13
CA THR A 126 3.63 19.55 -4.57
C THR A 126 2.62 18.80 -3.69
N LEU A 127 1.93 19.50 -2.78
CA LEU A 127 0.88 18.88 -1.97
C LEU A 127 -0.22 18.26 -2.85
N SER A 128 -0.68 18.98 -3.87
CA SER A 128 -1.67 18.49 -4.84
C SER A 128 -1.21 17.18 -5.52
N LEU A 129 0.05 17.10 -5.95
CA LEU A 129 0.57 15.91 -6.60
C LEU A 129 0.76 14.74 -5.62
N LEU A 130 1.25 15.01 -4.41
CA LEU A 130 1.33 14.01 -3.35
C LEU A 130 -0.06 13.43 -3.04
N MET A 131 -1.07 14.29 -2.93
CA MET A 131 -2.45 13.87 -2.67
C MET A 131 -3.03 13.11 -3.87
N THR A 132 -2.72 13.52 -5.10
CA THR A 132 -3.09 12.78 -6.32
C THR A 132 -2.60 11.33 -6.26
N HIS A 133 -1.35 11.14 -5.87
CA HIS A 133 -0.76 9.81 -5.71
C HIS A 133 -1.36 9.01 -4.55
N TYR A 134 -1.67 9.67 -3.43
CA TYR A 134 -2.41 9.05 -2.34
C TYR A 134 -3.79 8.53 -2.80
N PHE A 135 -4.60 9.37 -3.45
CA PHE A 135 -5.92 8.96 -3.94
C PHE A 135 -5.82 7.87 -5.03
N GLN A 136 -4.76 7.88 -5.84
CA GLN A 136 -4.52 6.82 -6.81
C GLN A 136 -4.24 5.48 -6.12
N LEU A 137 -3.38 5.47 -5.09
CA LEU A 137 -3.09 4.28 -4.30
C LEU A 137 -4.36 3.75 -3.62
N VAL A 138 -5.11 4.64 -2.97
CA VAL A 138 -6.37 4.29 -2.30
C VAL A 138 -7.41 3.73 -3.28
N LYS A 139 -7.49 4.27 -4.49
CA LYS A 139 -8.37 3.74 -5.55
C LYS A 139 -7.94 2.36 -6.03
N ASN A 140 -6.64 2.14 -6.20
CA ASN A 140 -6.09 0.84 -6.61
C ASN A 140 -6.39 -0.24 -5.55
N GLU A 141 -6.35 0.14 -4.27
CA GLU A 141 -6.62 -0.72 -3.12
C GLU A 141 -8.06 -0.58 -2.58
N ARG A 142 -9.02 -0.13 -3.43
CA ARG A 142 -10.38 0.23 -2.99
C ARG A 142 -11.06 -0.87 -2.17
N HIS A 143 -10.92 -2.13 -2.57
CA HIS A 143 -11.51 -3.27 -1.85
C HIS A 143 -10.97 -3.34 -0.43
N SER A 144 -9.65 -3.48 -0.28
CA SER A 144 -8.98 -3.54 1.02
C SER A 144 -9.28 -2.31 1.89
N GLN A 145 -9.30 -1.11 1.29
CA GLN A 145 -9.62 0.13 2.00
C GLN A 145 -11.04 0.12 2.56
N LEU A 146 -12.04 -0.27 1.76
CA LEU A 146 -13.42 -0.38 2.22
C LEU A 146 -13.59 -1.47 3.28
N THR A 147 -12.97 -2.65 3.10
CA THR A 147 -12.96 -3.72 4.10
C THR A 147 -12.46 -3.21 5.46
N LEU A 148 -11.38 -2.41 5.48
CA LEU A 148 -10.86 -1.84 6.72
C LEU A 148 -11.77 -0.77 7.32
N ILE A 149 -12.37 0.08 6.49
CA ILE A 149 -13.32 1.11 6.93
C ILE A 149 -14.55 0.44 7.57
N ASP A 150 -15.11 -0.58 6.92
CA ASP A 150 -16.29 -1.27 7.42
C ASP A 150 -15.98 -2.10 8.69
N ALA A 151 -14.72 -2.44 8.92
CA ALA A 151 -14.21 -3.04 10.14
C ALA A 151 -13.84 -2.02 11.26
N GLY A 152 -14.11 -0.73 11.08
CA GLY A 152 -13.85 0.29 12.10
C GLY A 152 -12.37 0.68 12.27
N MET A 153 -11.54 0.49 11.23
CA MET A 153 -10.10 0.74 11.28
C MET A 153 -9.69 2.16 10.85
N GLU A 154 -10.61 3.12 10.80
CA GLU A 154 -10.35 4.48 10.31
C GLU A 154 -9.25 5.18 11.11
N GLN A 155 -9.22 4.99 12.44
CA GLN A 155 -8.18 5.56 13.30
C GLN A 155 -6.79 5.02 12.96
N VAL A 156 -6.71 3.73 12.58
CA VAL A 156 -5.46 3.13 12.12
C VAL A 156 -5.04 3.74 10.79
N LEU A 157 -5.98 3.93 9.85
CA LEU A 157 -5.70 4.59 8.56
C LEU A 157 -5.21 6.04 8.74
N ILE A 158 -5.82 6.81 9.67
CA ILE A 158 -5.36 8.16 10.03
C ILE A 158 -3.93 8.11 10.57
N LYS A 159 -3.65 7.21 11.52
CA LYS A 159 -2.31 7.04 12.10
C LYS A 159 -1.26 6.72 11.04
N VAL A 160 -1.57 5.85 10.09
CA VAL A 160 -0.67 5.47 8.99
C VAL A 160 -0.38 6.66 8.09
N PHE A 161 -1.43 7.32 7.60
CA PHE A 161 -1.26 8.48 6.73
C PHE A 161 -0.44 9.56 7.43
N ASN A 162 -0.77 9.85 8.69
CA ASN A 162 -0.04 10.84 9.50
C ASN A 162 1.44 10.48 9.63
N THR A 163 1.75 9.21 9.89
CA THR A 163 3.13 8.71 10.03
C THR A 163 3.91 8.84 8.72
N VAL A 164 3.30 8.46 7.60
CA VAL A 164 3.92 8.61 6.27
C VAL A 164 4.12 10.09 5.94
N PHE A 165 3.11 10.93 6.19
CA PHE A 165 3.18 12.37 5.94
C PHE A 165 4.33 13.02 6.71
N HIS A 166 4.46 12.76 8.01
CA HIS A 166 5.58 13.22 8.83
C HIS A 166 6.93 12.70 8.35
N TYR A 167 7.00 11.43 7.92
CA TYR A 167 8.22 10.87 7.34
C TYR A 167 8.65 11.66 6.10
N LEU A 168 7.72 11.92 5.18
CA LEU A 168 7.97 12.68 3.95
C LEU A 168 8.40 14.14 4.25
N MET A 169 7.79 14.77 5.27
CA MET A 169 8.16 16.12 5.72
C MET A 169 9.60 16.15 6.25
N LYS A 170 9.95 15.20 7.13
CA LYS A 170 11.29 15.09 7.70
C LYS A 170 12.35 14.84 6.62
N LYS A 171 12.00 14.12 5.56
CA LYS A 171 12.87 13.87 4.40
C LYS A 171 12.88 15.02 3.38
N LYS A 172 12.11 16.10 3.60
CA LYS A 172 11.99 17.25 2.68
C LYS A 172 11.60 16.84 1.25
N LEU A 173 10.78 15.79 1.12
CA LEU A 173 10.38 15.22 -0.18
C LEU A 173 9.24 15.97 -0.87
N PHE A 174 8.60 16.91 -0.17
CA PHE A 174 7.57 17.78 -0.70
C PHE A 174 7.62 19.15 -0.01
N ASP A 175 7.11 20.17 -0.68
CA ASP A 175 7.21 21.56 -0.22
C ASP A 175 5.96 21.97 0.55
N ILE A 176 6.15 22.50 1.77
CA ILE A 176 5.10 23.09 2.59
C ILE A 176 5.61 24.38 3.24
N PRO A 177 4.74 25.39 3.42
CA PRO A 177 5.08 26.61 4.15
C PRO A 177 5.65 26.30 5.54
N ALA A 178 6.61 27.12 5.98
CA ALA A 178 7.32 26.89 7.24
C ALA A 178 6.38 26.94 8.44
N GLU A 179 5.35 27.78 8.40
CA GLU A 179 4.36 27.95 9.46
C GLU A 179 3.63 26.63 9.72
N ARG A 180 3.17 25.97 8.65
CA ARG A 180 2.50 24.65 8.72
C ARG A 180 3.43 23.54 9.15
N ARG A 181 4.71 23.63 8.77
CA ARG A 181 5.72 22.65 9.19
C ARG A 181 6.03 22.74 10.69
N LEU A 182 5.89 23.93 11.28
CA LEU A 182 6.19 24.19 12.69
C LEU A 182 4.97 24.04 13.60
N ASP A 183 3.75 24.03 13.04
CA ASP A 183 2.51 23.84 13.79
C ASP A 183 2.34 22.37 14.24
N PRO A 184 2.24 22.09 15.56
CA PRO A 184 2.11 20.73 16.09
C PRO A 184 0.77 20.05 15.74
N TYR A 185 -0.27 20.81 15.38
CA TYR A 185 -1.60 20.28 15.04
C TYR A 185 -1.78 20.03 13.55
N TRP A 186 -0.93 20.63 12.70
CA TRP A 186 -1.08 20.58 11.25
C TRP A 186 -1.15 19.16 10.68
N GLY A 187 -0.25 18.27 11.12
CA GLY A 187 -0.24 16.89 10.66
C GLY A 187 -1.52 16.12 11.02
N ALA A 188 -2.04 16.32 12.24
CA ALA A 188 -3.27 15.69 12.70
C ALA A 188 -4.49 16.20 11.93
N PHE A 189 -4.60 17.53 11.75
CA PHE A 189 -5.66 18.17 10.97
C PHE A 189 -5.70 17.63 9.54
N LEU A 190 -4.56 17.68 8.82
CA LEU A 190 -4.51 17.25 7.43
C LEU A 190 -4.81 15.75 7.30
N SER A 191 -4.29 14.93 8.22
CA SER A 191 -4.52 13.48 8.19
C SER A 191 -6.00 13.15 8.37
N GLY A 192 -6.67 13.78 9.34
CA GLY A 192 -8.11 13.61 9.54
C GLY A 192 -8.92 14.05 8.32
N ALA A 193 -8.60 15.21 7.75
CA ALA A 193 -9.26 15.73 6.56
C ALA A 193 -9.11 14.79 5.35
N VAL A 194 -7.88 14.36 5.06
CA VAL A 194 -7.57 13.51 3.90
C VAL A 194 -8.24 12.13 4.04
N ILE A 195 -8.17 11.49 5.22
CA ILE A 195 -8.81 10.18 5.42
C ILE A 195 -10.34 10.30 5.33
N ASN A 196 -10.96 11.29 5.97
CA ASN A 196 -12.42 11.44 5.90
C ASN A 196 -12.91 11.73 4.47
N MET A 197 -12.15 12.51 3.70
CA MET A 197 -12.43 12.72 2.28
C MET A 197 -12.25 11.45 1.46
N SER A 198 -11.23 10.63 1.74
CA SER A 198 -11.02 9.37 1.02
C SER A 198 -12.09 8.33 1.33
N ILE A 199 -12.54 8.23 2.58
CA ILE A 199 -13.69 7.40 2.97
C ILE A 199 -14.94 7.81 2.19
N SER A 200 -15.28 9.10 2.20
CA SER A 200 -16.47 9.63 1.52
C SER A 200 -16.40 9.35 0.01
N TRP A 201 -15.25 9.59 -0.60
CA TRP A 201 -15.03 9.34 -2.02
C TRP A 201 -15.10 7.85 -2.39
N LEU A 202 -14.52 6.95 -1.59
CA LEU A 202 -14.59 5.50 -1.81
C LEU A 202 -16.02 4.96 -1.72
N ARG A 203 -16.78 5.42 -0.71
CA ARG A 203 -18.18 5.02 -0.50
C ARG A 203 -19.09 5.50 -1.64
N GLN A 204 -18.77 6.64 -2.24
CA GLN A 204 -19.47 7.17 -3.43
C GLN A 204 -19.00 6.53 -4.75
N GLY A 205 -18.15 5.49 -4.70
CA GLY A 205 -17.71 4.77 -5.90
C GLY A 205 -16.45 5.33 -6.56
N SER A 206 -15.75 6.27 -5.91
CA SER A 206 -14.51 6.88 -6.40
C SER A 206 -14.65 7.50 -7.80
N ILE A 207 -15.74 8.23 -8.00
CA ILE A 207 -16.18 8.80 -9.29
C ILE A 207 -15.15 9.81 -9.81
N GLU A 208 -14.79 10.81 -9.00
CA GLU A 208 -13.82 11.82 -9.40
C GLU A 208 -12.43 11.22 -9.60
N SER A 209 -11.62 11.84 -10.46
CA SER A 209 -10.25 11.38 -10.69
C SER A 209 -9.36 11.63 -9.46
N PRO A 210 -8.32 10.81 -9.23
CA PRO A 210 -7.34 11.07 -8.18
C PRO A 210 -6.70 12.46 -8.27
N ALA A 211 -6.45 12.95 -9.49
CA ALA A 211 -5.91 14.29 -9.72
C ALA A 211 -6.85 15.39 -9.25
N PHE A 212 -8.15 15.24 -9.53
CA PHE A 212 -9.17 16.16 -9.03
C PHE A 212 -9.22 16.17 -7.50
N MET A 213 -9.20 14.99 -6.87
CA MET A 213 -9.20 14.88 -5.41
C MET A 213 -7.94 15.50 -4.78
N GLY A 214 -6.78 15.31 -5.40
CA GLY A 214 -5.52 15.92 -4.97
C GLY A 214 -5.56 17.45 -5.01
N ALA A 215 -6.05 18.02 -6.12
CA ALA A 215 -6.24 19.46 -6.25
C ALA A 215 -7.27 20.01 -5.25
N LYS A 216 -8.32 19.24 -4.94
CA LYS A 216 -9.36 19.63 -3.97
C LYS A 216 -8.79 19.80 -2.56
N ILE A 217 -7.92 18.89 -2.12
CA ILE A 217 -7.21 19.01 -0.83
C ILE A 217 -6.34 20.26 -0.80
N ASP A 218 -5.49 20.46 -1.83
CA ASP A 218 -4.60 21.62 -1.88
C ASP A 218 -5.39 22.94 -1.81
N ARG A 219 -6.55 23.02 -2.47
CA ARG A 219 -7.45 24.17 -2.39
C ARG A 219 -8.02 24.39 -0.99
N PHE A 220 -8.56 23.36 -0.34
CA PHE A 220 -9.11 23.48 1.02
C PHE A 220 -8.07 23.87 2.05
N VAL A 221 -6.83 23.44 1.82
CA VAL A 221 -5.70 23.75 2.70
C VAL A 221 -5.20 25.18 2.50
N ARG A 222 -5.36 25.78 1.31
CA ARG A 222 -4.90 27.16 1.03
C ARG A 222 -5.95 28.24 1.30
N ALA A 223 -7.23 27.89 1.30
CA ALA A 223 -8.33 28.78 1.67
C ALA A 223 -8.27 29.12 3.17
#